data_AF-A0A2K9NQ19-F1
#
_entry.id   AF-A0A2K9NQ19-F1
#
_cell.length_a   1.000
_cell.length_b   1.000
_cell.length_c   1.000
_cell.angle_alpha   90.00
_cell.angle_beta   90.00
_cell.angle_gamma   90.00
#
_symmetry.space_group_name_H-M   'P 1'
#
loop_
_entity.id
_entity.type
_entity.pdbx_description
1 polymer ?
#
loop_
_entity_poly.entity_id
_entity_poly.type
_entity_poly.pdbx_seq_one_letter_code
_entity_poly.pdbx_strand_id
1 'polypeptide(L)'
;MFFSKYFLHSFLFLTLSSLGNTSLSAATAELTYEKYIRLNKPVNRSDTGEWLGLSFETAPPEKKLDTFLMGDLRFYFQDNNSFNYSLQEAYAVYQNDDYKITIGRKILDWNTNEKYWSLGYLNALQSFTLLSTEEEGVTGLIFTKRYGNFEFDILGSYLFIPQINPSIDFKNGEVKSHSEWMRLPPKKTVVSGLEVPIYYSISDYQIEKIVFNKSLGANVRYHWSNGGASAFAIYKPENKLRVNASAYYDNLNTGKVIVTADPTVNHHAYYGVQLFQSFGDIKARGGFSYVDPNAKFGKDFLIDISNARKTFKSDYFNINPRYDKEAYAHMSLNYDKQKNYKLTLNYIHLLSDNIRGNDDFFSDTVKWKSTFGGGFQYFFNDSFDIAFDLKYDIERKDNIVKGEITYNYVNKIRLALGLEVLKAPDKNSYWSYYRTSDTLYSTLGFIF
;
A
#
# COMPACT_ATOMS: atom_id res chain seq x y z
N MET A 1 20.31 -5.22 -7.59
CA MET A 1 19.50 -4.53 -8.63
C MET A 1 19.53 -5.20 -10.02
N PHE A 2 20.53 -6.04 -10.35
CA PHE A 2 20.57 -6.73 -11.67
C PHE A 2 19.67 -7.97 -11.78
N PHE A 3 19.41 -8.71 -10.70
CA PHE A 3 18.62 -9.96 -10.75
C PHE A 3 17.10 -9.80 -10.65
N SER A 4 16.58 -8.70 -10.06
CA SER A 4 15.13 -8.46 -10.08
C SER A 4 14.62 -8.20 -11.50
N LYS A 5 15.47 -7.66 -12.39
CA LYS A 5 15.16 -7.60 -13.82
C LYS A 5 14.92 -9.00 -14.38
N TYR A 6 15.81 -9.96 -14.17
CA TYR A 6 15.68 -11.29 -14.78
C TYR A 6 14.56 -12.14 -14.18
N PHE A 7 14.33 -12.12 -12.87
CA PHE A 7 13.21 -12.87 -12.27
C PHE A 7 11.85 -12.32 -12.71
N LEU A 8 11.70 -10.99 -12.76
CA LEU A 8 10.48 -10.36 -13.28
C LEU A 8 10.32 -10.67 -14.77
N HIS A 9 11.39 -10.66 -15.57
CA HIS A 9 11.34 -11.04 -16.98
C HIS A 9 10.96 -12.51 -17.15
N SER A 10 11.53 -13.44 -16.39
CA SER A 10 11.18 -14.87 -16.49
C SER A 10 9.76 -15.17 -16.00
N PHE A 11 9.28 -14.50 -14.94
CA PHE A 11 7.90 -14.60 -14.48
C PHE A 11 6.93 -13.97 -15.49
N LEU A 12 7.24 -12.77 -16.02
CA LEU A 12 6.48 -12.17 -17.12
C LEU A 12 6.46 -13.10 -18.33
N PHE A 13 7.58 -13.72 -18.71
CA PHE A 13 7.68 -14.58 -19.89
C PHE A 13 6.89 -15.88 -19.72
N LEU A 14 6.85 -16.45 -18.51
CA LEU A 14 6.00 -17.59 -18.17
C LEU A 14 4.52 -17.22 -18.18
N THR A 15 4.14 -16.03 -17.71
CA THR A 15 2.75 -15.56 -17.81
C THR A 15 2.37 -15.21 -19.24
N LEU A 16 3.25 -14.53 -20.00
CA LEU A 16 3.04 -14.12 -21.38
C LEU A 16 2.97 -15.31 -22.35
N SER A 17 3.75 -16.38 -22.13
CA SER A 17 3.67 -17.59 -22.96
C SER A 17 2.38 -18.39 -22.71
N SER A 18 1.72 -18.21 -21.55
CA SER A 18 0.39 -18.77 -21.28
C SER A 18 -0.77 -17.92 -21.82
N LEU A 19 -0.52 -16.70 -22.32
CA LEU A 19 -1.51 -15.80 -22.94
C LEU A 19 -1.99 -16.26 -24.33
N GLY A 20 -1.54 -17.42 -24.82
CA GLY A 20 -2.00 -17.98 -26.10
C GLY A 20 -3.52 -18.20 -26.19
N ASN A 21 -4.25 -18.16 -25.06
CA ASN A 21 -5.70 -18.30 -24.99
C ASN A 21 -6.45 -17.06 -24.45
N THR A 22 -5.75 -15.98 -24.08
CA THR A 22 -6.42 -14.76 -23.63
C THR A 22 -6.92 -13.95 -24.82
N SER A 23 -8.17 -13.55 -24.77
CA SER A 23 -8.69 -12.51 -25.65
C SER A 23 -8.10 -11.16 -25.24
N LEU A 24 -6.86 -10.88 -25.66
CA LEU A 24 -6.24 -9.55 -25.59
C LEU A 24 -7.12 -8.44 -26.22
N SER A 25 -8.13 -8.83 -26.99
CA SER A 25 -9.13 -7.95 -27.60
C SER A 25 -10.04 -7.20 -26.61
N ALA A 26 -9.99 -7.47 -25.30
CA ALA A 26 -10.79 -6.81 -24.28
C ALA A 26 -9.95 -6.13 -23.17
N ALA A 27 -8.67 -5.87 -23.43
CA ALA A 27 -7.85 -5.08 -22.52
C ALA A 27 -8.13 -3.58 -22.69
N THR A 28 -8.19 -2.85 -21.58
CA THR A 28 -8.21 -1.38 -21.58
C THR A 28 -6.81 -0.89 -21.25
N ALA A 29 -6.33 0.11 -21.99
CA ALA A 29 -5.06 0.76 -21.67
C ALA A 29 -5.24 2.29 -21.60
N GLU A 30 -4.55 2.93 -20.66
CA GLU A 30 -4.54 4.39 -20.51
C GLU A 30 -3.10 4.92 -20.56
N LEU A 31 -2.81 5.79 -21.53
CA LEU A 31 -1.59 6.58 -21.55
C LEU A 31 -1.85 7.93 -20.90
N THR A 32 -1.16 8.22 -19.80
CA THR A 32 -1.38 9.42 -18.99
C THR A 32 -0.16 10.34 -19.01
N TYR A 33 -0.36 11.63 -19.21
CA TYR A 33 0.59 12.68 -18.86
C TYR A 33 0.03 13.49 -17.69
N GLU A 34 0.81 13.68 -16.64
CA GLU A 34 0.42 14.50 -15.50
C GLU A 34 1.50 15.52 -15.20
N LYS A 35 1.04 16.72 -14.84
CA LYS A 35 1.85 17.78 -14.28
C LYS A 35 1.28 18.20 -12.95
N TYR A 36 2.13 18.33 -11.93
CA TYR A 36 1.76 18.82 -10.62
C TYR A 36 2.68 19.94 -10.14
N ILE A 37 2.11 20.82 -9.34
CA ILE A 37 2.75 22.00 -8.76
C ILE A 37 2.53 21.96 -7.26
N ARG A 38 3.61 22.12 -6.49
CA ARG A 38 3.51 22.24 -5.03
C ARG A 38 3.06 23.65 -4.66
N LEU A 39 2.04 23.74 -3.82
CA LEU A 39 1.56 25.02 -3.28
C LEU A 39 2.43 25.50 -2.11
N ASN A 40 3.14 24.57 -1.48
CA ASN A 40 4.06 24.81 -0.37
C ASN A 40 5.49 24.36 -0.71
N LYS A 41 6.45 24.59 0.20
CA LYS A 41 7.85 24.14 0.07
C LYS A 41 8.05 22.85 0.88
N PRO A 42 8.06 21.65 0.25
CA PRO A 42 8.24 20.41 0.99
C PRO A 42 9.65 20.28 1.57
N VAL A 43 9.77 19.53 2.68
CA VAL A 43 11.06 19.22 3.32
C VAL A 43 11.99 18.50 2.34
N ASN A 44 11.44 17.52 1.64
CA ASN A 44 12.07 16.87 0.49
C ASN A 44 11.35 17.33 -0.76
N ARG A 45 12.04 18.06 -1.62
CA ARG A 45 11.55 18.43 -2.94
C ARG A 45 12.33 17.62 -3.96
N SER A 46 11.62 16.85 -4.77
CA SER A 46 12.16 16.30 -6.01
C SER A 46 12.22 17.41 -7.04
N ASP A 47 13.07 17.24 -8.02
CA ASP A 47 13.08 18.12 -9.17
C ASP A 47 11.89 17.81 -10.12
N THR A 48 11.04 16.83 -9.80
CA THR A 48 9.92 16.41 -10.64
C THR A 48 8.65 17.18 -10.35
N GLY A 49 8.02 17.69 -11.40
CA GLY A 49 6.61 18.10 -11.39
C GLY A 49 5.82 17.45 -12.51
N GLU A 50 6.39 16.49 -13.25
CA GLU A 50 5.80 15.95 -14.48
C GLU A 50 6.15 14.48 -14.67
N TRP A 51 5.19 13.68 -15.13
CA TRP A 51 5.39 12.27 -15.46
C TRP A 51 4.50 11.79 -16.61
N LEU A 52 4.96 10.75 -17.30
CA LEU A 52 4.19 9.97 -18.28
C LEU A 52 3.93 8.58 -17.73
N GLY A 53 2.73 8.05 -17.85
CA GLY A 53 2.38 6.74 -17.35
C GLY A 53 1.57 5.91 -18.33
N LEU A 54 1.65 4.59 -18.17
CA LEU A 54 0.87 3.61 -18.88
C LEU A 54 0.20 2.70 -17.85
N SER A 55 -1.12 2.66 -17.90
CA SER A 55 -1.96 1.76 -17.11
C SER A 55 -2.60 0.75 -18.05
N PHE A 56 -2.72 -0.50 -17.62
CA PHE A 56 -3.43 -1.52 -18.39
C PHE A 56 -4.19 -2.48 -17.48
N GLU A 57 -5.33 -2.95 -17.96
CA GLU A 57 -6.18 -3.93 -17.29
C GLU A 57 -6.83 -4.84 -18.33
N THR A 58 -6.77 -6.15 -18.12
CA THR A 58 -7.51 -7.12 -18.93
C THR A 58 -8.92 -7.30 -18.41
N ALA A 59 -9.87 -7.72 -19.25
CA ALA A 59 -11.21 -8.07 -18.79
C ALA A 59 -11.21 -9.07 -17.61
N PRO A 60 -12.16 -8.96 -16.67
CA PRO A 60 -12.29 -9.91 -15.57
C PRO A 60 -12.45 -11.35 -16.06
N PRO A 61 -11.93 -12.35 -15.33
CA PRO A 61 -12.07 -13.76 -15.70
C PRO A 61 -13.51 -14.26 -15.73
N GLU A 62 -13.97 -14.70 -16.90
CA GLU A 62 -15.32 -15.25 -17.09
C GLU A 62 -15.30 -16.75 -17.42
N LYS A 63 -14.24 -17.21 -18.09
CA LYS A 63 -14.14 -18.61 -18.56
C LYS A 63 -13.77 -19.55 -17.42
N LYS A 64 -13.99 -20.84 -17.65
CA LYS A 64 -13.57 -21.93 -16.74
C LYS A 64 -12.07 -21.90 -16.43
N LEU A 65 -11.26 -21.60 -17.44
CA LEU A 65 -9.83 -21.32 -17.30
C LEU A 65 -9.56 -19.98 -17.98
N ASP A 66 -9.01 -19.03 -17.24
CA ASP A 66 -8.79 -17.68 -17.70
C ASP A 66 -7.63 -17.02 -16.94
N THR A 67 -7.24 -15.82 -17.33
CA THR A 67 -6.20 -15.04 -16.64
C THR A 67 -6.60 -13.59 -16.49
N PHE A 68 -6.01 -12.90 -15.53
CA PHE A 68 -6.19 -11.47 -15.31
C PHE A 68 -4.85 -10.79 -15.08
N LEU A 69 -4.65 -9.64 -15.71
CA LEU A 69 -3.48 -8.79 -15.56
C LEU A 69 -3.92 -7.33 -15.35
N MET A 70 -3.31 -6.68 -14.36
CA MET A 70 -3.47 -5.26 -14.08
C MET A 70 -2.12 -4.68 -13.64
N GLY A 71 -1.69 -3.59 -14.29
CA GLY A 71 -0.38 -3.00 -14.04
C GLY A 71 -0.30 -1.52 -14.38
N ASP A 72 0.66 -0.85 -13.75
CA ASP A 72 1.01 0.54 -14.04
C ASP A 72 2.51 0.74 -14.18
N LEU A 73 2.88 1.66 -15.07
CA LEU A 73 4.22 2.18 -15.25
C LEU A 73 4.16 3.71 -15.24
N ARG A 74 5.08 4.37 -14.54
CA ARG A 74 5.26 5.83 -14.55
C ARG A 74 6.72 6.19 -14.78
N PHE A 75 6.96 7.17 -15.63
CA PHE A 75 8.25 7.70 -16.02
C PHE A 75 8.33 9.19 -15.67
N TYR A 76 9.36 9.58 -14.93
CA TYR A 76 9.57 10.96 -14.46
C TYR A 76 10.69 11.65 -15.24
N PHE A 77 10.37 12.74 -15.92
CA PHE A 77 11.30 13.40 -16.86
C PHE A 77 12.48 14.12 -16.19
N GLN A 78 12.26 14.72 -15.01
CA GLN A 78 13.21 15.68 -14.42
C GLN A 78 14.11 15.09 -13.34
N ASP A 79 13.93 13.81 -12.99
CA ASP A 79 14.71 13.14 -11.94
C ASP A 79 15.45 11.94 -12.50
N ASN A 80 16.48 12.24 -13.30
CA ASN A 80 17.36 11.26 -13.93
C ASN A 80 16.62 10.17 -14.72
N ASN A 81 15.45 10.49 -15.30
CA ASN A 81 14.63 9.54 -16.05
C ASN A 81 14.23 8.31 -15.20
N SER A 82 13.84 8.54 -13.94
CA SER A 82 13.41 7.49 -13.02
C SER A 82 12.05 6.90 -13.43
N PHE A 83 11.79 5.68 -12.96
CA PHE A 83 10.53 4.98 -13.23
C PHE A 83 9.97 4.36 -11.95
N ASN A 84 8.65 4.46 -11.78
CA ASN A 84 7.91 3.66 -10.83
C ASN A 84 7.07 2.64 -11.60
N TYR A 85 6.93 1.44 -11.07
CA TYR A 85 6.10 0.42 -11.67
C TYR A 85 5.36 -0.37 -10.60
N SER A 86 4.24 -0.95 -11.00
CA SER A 86 3.35 -1.71 -10.16
C SER A 86 2.73 -2.81 -11.00
N LEU A 87 2.72 -4.02 -10.44
CA LEU A 87 1.95 -5.12 -11.00
C LEU A 87 0.91 -5.45 -9.94
N GLN A 88 -0.25 -4.80 -10.02
CA GLN A 88 -1.27 -4.91 -8.99
C GLN A 88 -1.81 -6.34 -8.92
N GLU A 89 -2.21 -6.89 -10.06
CA GLU A 89 -2.70 -8.26 -10.16
C GLU A 89 -2.13 -8.95 -11.39
N ALA A 90 -1.80 -10.21 -11.23
CA ALA A 90 -1.37 -11.09 -12.31
C ALA A 90 -1.62 -12.53 -11.91
N TYR A 91 -2.71 -13.12 -12.38
CA TYR A 91 -3.09 -14.47 -11.97
C TYR A 91 -3.79 -15.26 -13.07
N ALA A 92 -3.69 -16.59 -12.97
CA ALA A 92 -4.54 -17.53 -13.68
C ALA A 92 -5.63 -18.04 -12.72
N VAL A 93 -6.82 -18.31 -13.26
CA VAL A 93 -7.94 -18.84 -12.50
C VAL A 93 -8.51 -20.08 -13.19
N TYR A 94 -8.79 -21.10 -12.39
CA TYR A 94 -9.67 -22.20 -12.76
C TYR A 94 -10.92 -22.13 -11.90
N GLN A 95 -12.11 -22.07 -12.50
CA GLN A 95 -13.38 -21.98 -11.77
C GLN A 95 -14.44 -22.91 -12.37
N ASN A 96 -15.18 -23.61 -11.50
CA ASN A 96 -16.38 -24.38 -11.83
C ASN A 96 -17.50 -24.02 -10.84
N ASP A 97 -18.62 -24.76 -10.88
CA ASP A 97 -19.77 -24.48 -10.02
C ASP A 97 -19.49 -24.68 -8.52
N ASP A 98 -18.52 -25.53 -8.17
CA ASP A 98 -18.22 -25.91 -6.79
C ASP A 98 -17.10 -25.10 -6.15
N TYR A 99 -16.06 -24.75 -6.93
CA TYR A 99 -14.85 -24.13 -6.41
C TYR A 99 -14.11 -23.28 -7.45
N LYS A 100 -13.24 -22.41 -6.94
CA LYS A 100 -12.36 -21.54 -7.70
C LYS A 100 -10.94 -21.64 -7.15
N ILE A 101 -9.97 -21.92 -8.03
CA ILE A 101 -8.54 -21.90 -7.74
C ILE A 101 -7.95 -20.70 -8.46
N THR A 102 -7.28 -19.82 -7.73
CA THR A 102 -6.51 -18.71 -8.29
C THR A 102 -5.03 -18.92 -7.97
N ILE A 103 -4.15 -18.76 -8.97
CA ILE A 103 -2.69 -18.85 -8.81
C ILE A 103 -2.04 -17.60 -9.39
N GLY A 104 -1.23 -16.91 -8.59
CA GLY A 104 -0.54 -15.70 -9.00
C GLY A 104 -0.64 -14.60 -7.94
N ARG A 105 -0.58 -13.34 -8.36
CA ARG A 105 -0.74 -12.15 -7.51
C ARG A 105 -2.17 -11.65 -7.59
N LYS A 106 -2.90 -11.63 -6.48
CA LYS A 106 -4.30 -11.23 -6.41
C LYS A 106 -4.59 -10.33 -5.21
N ILE A 107 -5.37 -9.26 -5.42
CA ILE A 107 -5.86 -8.41 -4.35
C ILE A 107 -6.90 -9.18 -3.53
N LEU A 108 -6.70 -9.23 -2.21
CA LEU A 108 -7.63 -9.89 -1.30
C LEU A 108 -8.66 -8.89 -0.79
N ASP A 109 -9.94 -9.22 -0.92
CA ASP A 109 -11.07 -8.41 -0.46
C ASP A 109 -11.52 -8.77 0.97
N TRP A 110 -10.62 -9.35 1.77
CA TRP A 110 -10.96 -9.83 3.11
C TRP A 110 -11.21 -8.68 4.10
N ASN A 111 -10.61 -7.50 3.89
CA ASN A 111 -10.98 -6.25 4.57
C ASN A 111 -10.95 -5.05 3.62
N THR A 112 -12.12 -4.71 3.07
CA THR A 112 -12.24 -3.62 2.09
C THR A 112 -12.08 -2.22 2.69
N ASN A 113 -12.17 -2.07 4.02
CA ASN A 113 -12.04 -0.76 4.65
C ASN A 113 -10.59 -0.25 4.65
N GLU A 114 -9.59 -1.13 4.51
CA GLU A 114 -8.19 -0.71 4.46
C GLU A 114 -7.87 0.19 3.27
N LYS A 115 -8.51 -0.07 2.12
CA LYS A 115 -8.25 0.68 0.88
C LYS A 115 -8.52 2.18 1.07
N TYR A 116 -9.68 2.55 1.65
CA TYR A 116 -10.05 3.95 1.88
C TYR A 116 -9.06 4.67 2.82
N TRP A 117 -8.59 3.96 3.85
CA TRP A 117 -7.66 4.49 4.84
C TRP A 117 -6.19 4.36 4.44
N SER A 118 -5.89 3.75 3.29
CA SER A 118 -4.55 3.39 2.82
C SER A 118 -3.71 2.74 3.93
N LEU A 119 -4.25 1.73 4.62
CA LEU A 119 -3.52 1.07 5.71
C LEU A 119 -2.45 0.10 5.18
N GLY A 120 -2.83 -0.74 4.22
CA GLY A 120 -1.90 -1.64 3.54
C GLY A 120 -1.40 -2.81 4.39
N TYR A 121 -2.18 -3.31 5.35
CA TYR A 121 -1.82 -4.50 6.11
C TYR A 121 -2.13 -5.78 5.32
N LEU A 122 -3.30 -5.87 4.70
CA LEU A 122 -3.67 -7.02 3.86
C LEU A 122 -2.99 -7.00 2.50
N ASN A 123 -3.23 -5.98 1.69
CA ASN A 123 -2.61 -5.81 0.38
C ASN A 123 -1.53 -4.73 0.46
N ALA A 124 -0.47 -4.83 -0.34
CA ALA A 124 0.55 -3.79 -0.38
C ALA A 124 -0.03 -2.52 -1.01
N LEU A 125 0.48 -1.34 -0.68
CA LEU A 125 0.04 -0.10 -1.33
C LEU A 125 0.95 0.20 -2.52
N GLN A 126 0.38 0.54 -3.68
CA GLN A 126 1.15 0.98 -4.84
C GLN A 126 2.06 2.17 -4.51
N SER A 127 1.57 3.13 -3.73
CA SER A 127 2.37 4.26 -3.17
C SER A 127 3.10 5.13 -4.21
N PHE A 128 2.53 5.25 -5.40
CA PHE A 128 3.02 6.18 -6.44
C PHE A 128 2.80 7.65 -6.11
N THR A 129 1.93 7.97 -5.15
CA THR A 129 1.74 9.31 -4.59
C THR A 129 1.43 9.15 -3.10
N LEU A 130 1.52 10.25 -2.34
CA LEU A 130 1.27 10.24 -0.89
C LEU A 130 -0.14 9.73 -0.54
N LEU A 131 -1.14 10.14 -1.31
CA LEU A 131 -2.55 9.84 -1.08
C LEU A 131 -3.08 8.71 -1.98
N SER A 132 -2.19 7.95 -2.63
CA SER A 132 -2.59 6.79 -3.43
C SER A 132 -3.24 5.74 -2.53
N THR A 133 -4.40 5.25 -2.98
CA THR A 133 -5.15 4.15 -2.37
C THR A 133 -5.05 2.87 -3.17
N GLU A 134 -4.30 2.87 -4.29
CA GLU A 134 -4.18 1.67 -5.11
C GLU A 134 -3.34 0.61 -4.39
N GLU A 135 -3.77 -0.63 -4.57
CA GLU A 135 -3.23 -1.78 -3.87
C GLU A 135 -2.52 -2.71 -4.86
N GLU A 136 -1.55 -3.46 -4.35
CA GLU A 136 -0.97 -4.59 -5.05
C GLU A 136 -1.28 -5.88 -4.30
N GLY A 137 -1.62 -6.92 -5.06
CA GLY A 137 -2.11 -8.18 -4.52
C GLY A 137 -1.05 -9.00 -3.79
N VAL A 138 -1.54 -10.03 -3.11
CA VAL A 138 -0.73 -11.05 -2.45
C VAL A 138 -0.46 -12.17 -3.46
N THR A 139 0.80 -12.60 -3.53
CA THR A 139 1.21 -13.76 -4.33
C THR A 139 0.86 -15.06 -3.63
N GLY A 140 0.25 -16.03 -4.32
CA GLY A 140 0.00 -17.35 -3.77
C GLY A 140 -0.99 -18.18 -4.58
N LEU A 141 -1.41 -19.29 -3.96
CA LEU A 141 -2.54 -20.12 -4.38
C LEU A 141 -3.71 -19.81 -3.46
N ILE A 142 -4.85 -19.45 -4.04
CA ILE A 142 -6.10 -19.18 -3.33
C ILE A 142 -7.13 -20.21 -3.77
N PHE A 143 -7.66 -20.97 -2.82
CA PHE A 143 -8.77 -21.88 -3.01
C PHE A 143 -10.03 -21.27 -2.40
N THR A 144 -11.05 -21.05 -3.22
CA THR A 144 -12.36 -20.55 -2.81
C THR A 144 -13.40 -21.65 -3.04
N LYS A 145 -14.22 -21.94 -2.03
CA LYS A 145 -15.33 -22.91 -2.12
C LYS A 145 -16.60 -22.34 -1.52
N ARG A 146 -17.72 -22.50 -2.22
CA ARG A 146 -19.04 -22.11 -1.73
C ARG A 146 -19.81 -23.34 -1.27
N TYR A 147 -20.45 -23.26 -0.11
CA TYR A 147 -21.31 -24.30 0.44
C TYR A 147 -22.56 -23.68 1.06
N GLY A 148 -23.66 -23.72 0.31
CA GLY A 148 -24.88 -22.98 0.67
C GLY A 148 -24.58 -21.49 0.82
N ASN A 149 -24.88 -20.94 2.00
CA ASN A 149 -24.65 -19.53 2.32
C ASN A 149 -23.21 -19.21 2.74
N PHE A 150 -22.35 -20.23 2.89
CA PHE A 150 -20.95 -20.03 3.29
C PHE A 150 -20.02 -19.98 2.08
N GLU A 151 -19.01 -19.12 2.15
CA GLU A 151 -17.87 -19.06 1.23
C GLU A 151 -16.58 -19.15 2.05
N PHE A 152 -15.70 -20.05 1.66
CA PHE A 152 -14.42 -20.32 2.31
C PHE A 152 -13.29 -19.97 1.35
N ASP A 153 -12.39 -19.08 1.76
CA ASP A 153 -11.12 -18.81 1.08
C ASP A 153 -9.97 -19.37 1.90
N ILE A 154 -9.03 -20.03 1.24
CA ILE A 154 -7.76 -20.48 1.83
C ILE A 154 -6.63 -19.98 0.93
N LEU A 155 -5.70 -19.20 1.50
CA LEU A 155 -4.48 -18.75 0.85
C LEU A 155 -3.30 -19.55 1.38
N GLY A 156 -2.49 -20.10 0.47
CA GLY A 156 -1.16 -20.60 0.76
C GLY A 156 -0.12 -19.99 -0.18
N SER A 157 1.02 -19.56 0.34
CA SER A 157 2.10 -19.04 -0.48
C SER A 157 3.48 -19.35 0.09
N TYR A 158 4.46 -19.50 -0.82
CA TYR A 158 5.89 -19.54 -0.55
C TYR A 158 6.64 -18.37 -1.23
N LEU A 159 5.90 -17.49 -1.90
CA LEU A 159 6.41 -16.37 -2.66
C LEU A 159 5.85 -15.09 -2.04
N PHE A 160 6.73 -14.15 -1.75
CA PHE A 160 6.41 -12.83 -1.26
C PHE A 160 7.05 -11.78 -2.17
N ILE A 161 6.22 -10.88 -2.68
CA ILE A 161 6.67 -9.68 -3.39
C ILE A 161 6.39 -8.50 -2.47
N PRO A 162 7.42 -7.84 -1.90
CA PRO A 162 7.22 -6.65 -1.09
C PRO A 162 6.73 -5.49 -1.94
N GLN A 163 6.18 -4.49 -1.25
CA GLN A 163 5.90 -3.18 -1.79
C GLN A 163 7.18 -2.57 -2.38
N ILE A 164 7.13 -2.18 -3.65
CA ILE A 164 8.31 -1.72 -4.41
C ILE A 164 8.48 -0.20 -4.35
N ASN A 165 7.40 0.55 -4.15
CA ASN A 165 7.41 2.00 -4.13
C ASN A 165 7.00 2.55 -2.76
N PRO A 166 7.47 3.73 -2.34
CA PRO A 166 8.48 4.51 -3.03
C PRO A 166 9.87 3.85 -2.95
N SER A 167 10.68 4.03 -3.99
CA SER A 167 12.01 3.43 -4.07
C SER A 167 13.04 4.25 -3.28
N ILE A 168 14.04 3.57 -2.71
CA ILE A 168 15.17 4.18 -2.01
C ILE A 168 16.46 3.71 -2.68
N ASP A 169 17.42 4.61 -2.83
CA ASP A 169 18.74 4.36 -3.37
C ASP A 169 19.83 4.83 -2.39
N PHE A 170 20.90 4.05 -2.28
CA PHE A 170 22.05 4.34 -1.43
C PHE A 170 23.24 4.67 -2.34
N LYS A 171 23.60 5.96 -2.40
CA LYS A 171 24.68 6.45 -3.27
C LYS A 171 25.67 7.30 -2.47
N ASN A 172 26.94 6.90 -2.50
CA ASN A 172 28.05 7.64 -1.87
C ASN A 172 27.83 7.95 -0.38
N GLY A 173 27.16 7.05 0.36
CA GLY A 173 26.85 7.26 1.77
C GLY A 173 25.58 8.06 2.04
N GLU A 174 24.87 8.51 1.01
CA GLU A 174 23.59 9.20 1.14
C GLU A 174 22.44 8.29 0.76
N VAL A 175 21.34 8.42 1.50
CA VAL A 175 20.06 7.82 1.15
C VAL A 175 19.27 8.83 0.32
N LYS A 176 18.89 8.44 -0.89
CA LYS A 176 18.10 9.24 -1.82
C LYS A 176 16.83 8.50 -2.19
N SER A 177 15.79 9.26 -2.51
CA SER A 177 14.57 8.71 -3.10
C SER A 177 14.11 9.65 -4.19
N HIS A 178 13.56 9.05 -5.25
CA HIS A 178 12.89 9.78 -6.33
C HIS A 178 11.49 10.25 -5.93
N SER A 179 11.00 9.79 -4.77
CA SER A 179 9.70 10.13 -4.25
C SER A 179 9.78 11.21 -3.18
N GLU A 180 9.05 12.32 -3.40
CA GLU A 180 8.95 13.43 -2.43
C GLU A 180 8.24 13.05 -1.14
N TRP A 181 7.40 12.01 -1.19
CA TRP A 181 6.66 11.47 -0.06
C TRP A 181 7.40 10.32 0.64
N MET A 182 8.65 10.05 0.26
CA MET A 182 9.54 9.21 1.06
C MET A 182 10.17 10.02 2.19
N ARG A 183 10.03 9.53 3.42
CA ARG A 183 10.81 10.04 4.53
C ARG A 183 12.25 9.62 4.34
N LEU A 184 13.21 10.53 4.51
CA LEU A 184 14.63 10.21 4.39
C LEU A 184 15.29 10.28 5.78
N PRO A 185 16.31 9.45 6.03
CA PRO A 185 17.03 9.50 7.30
C PRO A 185 17.88 10.77 7.39
N PRO A 186 18.25 11.21 8.61
CA PRO A 186 19.02 12.45 8.81
C PRO A 186 20.41 12.35 8.18
N LYS A 187 20.94 13.46 7.65
CA LYS A 187 22.27 13.51 7.01
C LYS A 187 23.43 13.76 7.97
N LYS A 188 23.13 14.26 9.17
CA LYS A 188 24.10 14.65 10.19
C LYS A 188 23.54 14.36 11.58
N THR A 189 24.42 14.21 12.55
CA THR A 189 24.09 14.08 13.97
C THR A 189 25.09 14.88 14.81
N VAL A 190 24.86 14.98 16.11
CA VAL A 190 25.76 15.65 17.05
C VAL A 190 26.43 14.59 17.92
N VAL A 191 27.77 14.56 17.89
CA VAL A 191 28.60 13.71 18.75
C VAL A 191 29.52 14.62 19.54
N SER A 192 29.44 14.55 20.87
CA SER A 192 30.24 15.39 21.78
C SER A 192 30.15 16.90 21.50
N GLY A 193 28.96 17.38 21.10
CA GLY A 193 28.71 18.79 20.78
C GLY A 193 29.17 19.22 19.38
N LEU A 194 29.79 18.33 18.60
CA LEU A 194 30.20 18.60 17.23
C LEU A 194 29.21 17.98 16.24
N GLU A 195 28.81 18.76 15.25
CA GLU A 195 27.99 18.27 14.14
C GLU A 195 28.86 17.41 13.21
N VAL A 196 28.51 16.13 13.06
CA VAL A 196 29.24 15.16 12.25
C VAL A 196 28.32 14.57 11.18
N PRO A 197 28.81 14.33 9.95
CA PRO A 197 28.01 13.72 8.89
C PRO A 197 27.73 12.24 9.17
N ILE A 198 26.57 11.77 8.70
CA ILE A 198 26.19 10.36 8.74
C ILE A 198 26.40 9.76 7.34
N TYR A 199 27.05 8.61 7.29
CA TYR A 199 27.29 7.82 6.10
C TYR A 199 26.47 6.54 6.18
N TYR A 200 25.55 6.35 5.23
CA TYR A 200 24.70 5.18 5.16
C TYR A 200 25.22 4.16 4.15
N SER A 201 25.32 2.90 4.58
CA SER A 201 25.52 1.74 3.73
C SER A 201 24.37 0.76 3.92
N ILE A 202 24.17 -0.12 2.95
CA ILE A 202 23.24 -1.24 3.04
C ILE A 202 24.05 -2.52 3.17
N SER A 203 23.66 -3.41 4.08
CA SER A 203 24.25 -4.74 4.18
C SER A 203 24.01 -5.53 2.89
N ASP A 204 24.90 -6.46 2.57
CA ASP A 204 24.64 -7.42 1.50
C ASP A 204 23.47 -8.33 1.93
N TYR A 205 22.33 -8.19 1.24
CA TYR A 205 21.16 -9.02 1.46
C TYR A 205 20.93 -10.00 0.31
N GLN A 206 20.45 -11.19 0.64
CA GLN A 206 20.07 -12.22 -0.32
C GLN A 206 18.61 -12.02 -0.72
N ILE A 207 18.36 -11.72 -2.00
CA ILE A 207 17.01 -11.49 -2.54
C ILE A 207 16.12 -12.72 -2.28
N GLU A 208 16.70 -13.92 -2.32
CA GLU A 208 16.02 -15.19 -2.06
C GLU A 208 15.40 -15.21 -0.65
N LYS A 209 16.10 -14.66 0.36
CA LYS A 209 15.57 -14.56 1.73
C LYS A 209 14.43 -13.55 1.85
N ILE A 210 14.37 -12.58 0.95
CA ILE A 210 13.26 -11.62 0.89
C ILE A 210 12.07 -12.24 0.17
N VAL A 211 12.30 -12.88 -0.97
CA VAL A 211 11.24 -13.33 -1.88
C VAL A 211 10.63 -14.66 -1.43
N PHE A 212 11.41 -15.59 -0.86
CA PHE A 212 10.90 -16.89 -0.44
C PHE A 212 10.43 -16.88 1.02
N ASN A 213 9.27 -16.25 1.24
CA ASN A 213 8.62 -16.22 2.54
C ASN A 213 7.21 -16.82 2.48
N LYS A 214 6.88 -17.57 3.52
CA LYS A 214 5.60 -18.28 3.59
C LYS A 214 4.47 -17.35 4.03
N SER A 215 3.30 -17.54 3.46
CA SER A 215 2.05 -16.94 3.89
C SER A 215 0.96 -18.01 3.99
N LEU A 216 0.10 -17.90 5.01
CA LEU A 216 -1.06 -18.75 5.21
C LEU A 216 -2.21 -17.88 5.70
N GLY A 217 -3.39 -18.02 5.09
CA GLY A 217 -4.57 -17.33 5.56
C GLY A 217 -5.85 -18.05 5.21
N ALA A 218 -6.90 -17.73 5.95
CA ALA A 218 -8.24 -18.20 5.69
C ALA A 218 -9.25 -17.09 5.93
N ASN A 219 -10.35 -17.14 5.18
CA ASN A 219 -11.49 -16.24 5.34
C ASN A 219 -12.78 -17.05 5.17
N VAL A 220 -13.74 -16.82 6.05
CA VAL A 220 -15.07 -17.43 6.00
C VAL A 220 -16.08 -16.32 5.90
N ARG A 221 -16.95 -16.38 4.89
CA ARG A 221 -18.06 -15.44 4.71
C ARG A 221 -19.37 -16.20 4.79
N TYR A 222 -20.30 -15.67 5.57
CA TYR A 222 -21.69 -16.11 5.57
C TYR A 222 -22.55 -15.05 4.90
N HIS A 223 -23.39 -15.46 3.95
CA HIS A 223 -24.29 -14.58 3.22
C HIS A 223 -25.74 -14.81 3.64
N TRP A 224 -26.50 -13.73 3.74
CA TRP A 224 -27.96 -13.72 3.77
C TRP A 224 -28.49 -12.79 2.67
N SER A 225 -29.81 -12.68 2.54
CA SER A 225 -30.48 -12.05 1.39
C SER A 225 -29.85 -10.75 0.90
N ASN A 226 -29.51 -9.84 1.80
CA ASN A 226 -28.97 -8.52 1.47
C ASN A 226 -27.69 -8.19 2.26
N GLY A 227 -27.00 -9.18 2.81
CA GLY A 227 -25.85 -8.91 3.66
C GLY A 227 -25.04 -10.14 3.98
N GLY A 228 -24.12 -9.99 4.92
CA GLY A 228 -23.26 -11.06 5.35
C GLY A 228 -22.35 -10.69 6.50
N ALA A 229 -21.69 -11.70 7.02
CA ALA A 229 -20.63 -11.57 8.00
C ALA A 229 -19.39 -12.27 7.45
N SER A 230 -18.20 -11.71 7.69
CA SER A 230 -16.95 -12.39 7.38
C SER A 230 -16.01 -12.37 8.58
N ALA A 231 -15.20 -13.43 8.69
CA ALA A 231 -14.11 -13.53 9.63
C ALA A 231 -12.89 -14.04 8.88
N PHE A 232 -11.75 -13.36 9.04
CA PHE A 232 -10.51 -13.71 8.37
C PHE A 232 -9.34 -13.73 9.36
N ALA A 233 -8.34 -14.53 9.03
CA ALA A 233 -7.04 -14.50 9.68
C ALA A 233 -5.95 -14.85 8.65
N ILE A 234 -4.88 -14.07 8.62
CA ILE A 234 -3.73 -14.26 7.76
C ILE A 234 -2.44 -14.07 8.55
N TYR A 235 -1.47 -14.93 8.29
CA TYR A 235 -0.09 -14.71 8.68
C TYR A 235 0.77 -14.69 7.43
N LYS A 236 1.43 -13.56 7.23
CA LYS A 236 2.23 -13.30 6.05
C LYS A 236 3.37 -12.33 6.36
N PRO A 237 4.35 -12.19 5.47
CA PRO A 237 5.25 -11.05 5.50
C PRO A 237 4.49 -9.73 5.51
N GLU A 238 5.01 -8.77 6.26
CA GLU A 238 4.59 -7.37 6.14
C GLU A 238 4.89 -6.86 4.74
N ASN A 239 3.99 -6.04 4.20
CA ASN A 239 4.10 -5.58 2.82
C ASN A 239 5.33 -4.69 2.61
N LYS A 240 5.81 -4.01 3.66
CA LYS A 240 7.06 -3.24 3.65
C LYS A 240 8.18 -4.03 4.31
N LEU A 241 9.39 -3.91 3.76
CA LEU A 241 10.58 -4.40 4.42
C LEU A 241 10.90 -3.53 5.63
N ARG A 242 11.30 -4.19 6.72
CA ARG A 242 11.82 -3.48 7.89
C ARG A 242 13.30 -3.21 7.70
N VAL A 243 13.78 -2.10 8.24
CA VAL A 243 15.20 -1.76 8.20
C VAL A 243 15.71 -1.70 9.63
N ASN A 244 16.59 -2.63 9.99
CA ASN A 244 17.40 -2.49 11.20
C ASN A 244 18.64 -1.68 10.86
N ALA A 245 19.26 -1.03 11.83
CA ALA A 245 20.50 -0.30 11.59
C ALA A 245 21.46 -0.41 12.77
N SER A 246 22.75 -0.60 12.44
CA SER A 246 23.85 -0.49 13.39
C SER A 246 24.66 0.77 13.08
N ALA A 247 24.92 1.59 14.09
CA ALA A 247 25.67 2.83 13.93
C ALA A 247 26.93 2.85 14.81
N TYR A 248 28.03 3.38 14.27
CA TYR A 248 29.25 3.68 15.03
C TYR A 248 29.91 4.97 14.56
N TYR A 249 30.62 5.64 15.47
CA TYR A 249 31.39 6.84 15.15
C TYR A 249 32.84 6.46 14.83
N ASP A 250 33.27 6.69 13.59
CA ASP A 250 34.65 6.49 13.15
C ASP A 250 35.44 7.77 13.33
N ASN A 251 35.94 7.98 14.55
CA ASN A 251 36.74 9.13 14.93
C ASN A 251 38.20 9.04 14.44
N LEU A 252 38.70 7.85 14.13
CA LEU A 252 40.10 7.62 13.80
C LEU A 252 40.41 7.85 12.32
N ASN A 253 39.49 7.53 11.40
CA ASN A 253 39.77 7.60 9.98
C ASN A 253 38.98 8.68 9.26
N THR A 254 37.66 8.72 9.45
CA THR A 254 36.78 9.54 8.60
C THR A 254 36.17 10.74 9.32
N GLY A 255 36.08 10.72 10.65
CA GLY A 255 35.37 11.72 11.44
C GLY A 255 33.85 11.69 11.21
N LYS A 256 33.30 10.54 10.79
CA LYS A 256 31.88 10.38 10.41
C LYS A 256 31.19 9.33 11.26
N VAL A 257 29.87 9.42 11.33
CA VAL A 257 29.04 8.31 11.84
C VAL A 257 28.71 7.39 10.68
N ILE A 258 29.03 6.11 10.79
CA ILE A 258 28.73 5.08 9.79
C ILE A 258 27.51 4.31 10.28
N VAL A 259 26.49 4.22 9.41
CA VAL A 259 25.24 3.50 9.65
C VAL A 259 25.09 2.43 8.59
N THR A 260 25.07 1.17 9.02
CA THR A 260 24.79 0.04 8.15
C THR A 260 23.32 -0.36 8.33
N ALA A 261 22.53 -0.17 7.29
CA ALA A 261 21.13 -0.56 7.20
C ALA A 261 21.00 -2.02 6.77
N ASP A 262 20.16 -2.79 7.45
CA ASP A 262 19.92 -4.21 7.22
C ASP A 262 18.43 -4.46 6.96
N PRO A 263 18.01 -4.56 5.68
CA PRO A 263 16.64 -4.86 5.31
C PRO A 263 16.26 -6.29 5.71
N THR A 264 15.16 -6.44 6.42
CA THR A 264 14.66 -7.73 6.90
C THR A 264 13.17 -7.90 6.61
N VAL A 265 12.78 -9.13 6.31
CA VAL A 265 11.36 -9.50 6.22
C VAL A 265 10.87 -9.80 7.63
N ASN A 266 9.84 -9.08 8.06
CA ASN A 266 9.09 -9.42 9.26
C ASN A 266 7.73 -9.99 8.88
N HIS A 267 7.23 -10.93 9.67
CA HIS A 267 5.88 -11.47 9.53
C HIS A 267 4.94 -10.84 10.55
N HIS A 268 3.69 -10.68 10.16
CA HIS A 268 2.62 -10.28 11.05
C HIS A 268 1.44 -11.25 10.98
N ALA A 269 0.67 -11.32 12.06
CA ALA A 269 -0.68 -11.86 12.01
C ALA A 269 -1.67 -10.72 11.82
N TYR A 270 -2.61 -10.87 10.91
CA TYR A 270 -3.67 -9.92 10.67
C TYR A 270 -5.02 -10.64 10.61
N TYR A 271 -5.97 -10.24 11.42
CA TYR A 271 -7.26 -10.92 11.51
C TYR A 271 -8.36 -9.94 11.88
N GLY A 272 -9.60 -10.32 11.59
CA GLY A 272 -10.72 -9.44 11.84
C GLY A 272 -12.07 -10.07 11.52
N VAL A 273 -13.11 -9.34 11.90
CA VAL A 273 -14.51 -9.66 11.64
C VAL A 273 -15.19 -8.46 11.01
N GLN A 274 -16.08 -8.69 10.05
CA GLN A 274 -16.87 -7.66 9.40
C GLN A 274 -18.32 -8.09 9.24
N LEU A 275 -19.22 -7.12 9.34
CA LEU A 275 -20.60 -7.21 8.92
C LEU A 275 -20.79 -6.30 7.71
N PHE A 276 -21.57 -6.75 6.75
CA PHE A 276 -21.95 -5.96 5.59
C PHE A 276 -23.44 -6.14 5.30
N GLN A 277 -24.10 -5.06 4.91
CA GLN A 277 -25.53 -5.03 4.67
C GLN A 277 -25.85 -3.99 3.61
N SER A 278 -26.66 -4.40 2.64
CA SER A 278 -27.22 -3.55 1.60
C SER A 278 -28.66 -3.17 1.98
N PHE A 279 -28.97 -1.88 1.88
CA PHE A 279 -30.28 -1.27 2.08
C PHE A 279 -30.63 -0.47 0.83
N GLY A 280 -31.16 -1.15 -0.20
CA GLY A 280 -31.31 -0.56 -1.52
C GLY A 280 -29.95 -0.14 -2.08
N ASP A 281 -29.81 1.16 -2.37
CA ASP A 281 -28.58 1.76 -2.92
C ASP A 281 -27.49 2.03 -1.86
N ILE A 282 -27.79 1.85 -0.57
CA ILE A 282 -26.83 2.05 0.53
C ILE A 282 -26.17 0.71 0.86
N LYS A 283 -24.83 0.67 0.83
CA LYS A 283 -24.01 -0.45 1.31
C LYS A 283 -23.31 -0.03 2.60
N ALA A 284 -23.72 -0.62 3.71
CA ALA A 284 -23.09 -0.46 5.01
C ALA A 284 -22.11 -1.60 5.27
N ARG A 285 -20.95 -1.28 5.86
CA ARG A 285 -19.98 -2.25 6.35
C ARG A 285 -19.40 -1.76 7.67
N GLY A 286 -19.17 -2.66 8.61
CA GLY A 286 -18.54 -2.34 9.88
C GLY A 286 -17.80 -3.54 10.43
N GLY A 287 -16.76 -3.32 11.22
CA GLY A 287 -15.94 -4.42 11.68
C GLY A 287 -14.84 -4.01 12.64
N PHE A 288 -14.11 -5.04 13.05
CA PHE A 288 -12.91 -4.94 13.87
C PHE A 288 -11.77 -5.68 13.21
N SER A 289 -10.57 -5.12 13.27
CA SER A 289 -9.37 -5.78 12.79
C SER A 289 -8.21 -5.60 13.77
N TYR A 290 -7.29 -6.57 13.78
CA TYR A 290 -6.15 -6.60 14.67
C TYR A 290 -4.89 -7.01 13.90
N VAL A 291 -3.83 -6.22 14.04
CA VAL A 291 -2.52 -6.44 13.44
C VAL A 291 -1.53 -6.72 14.57
N ASP A 292 -0.91 -7.90 14.53
CA ASP A 292 0.18 -8.28 15.43
C ASP A 292 1.49 -8.43 14.66
N PRO A 293 2.36 -7.40 14.66
CA PRO A 293 3.68 -7.49 14.04
C PRO A 293 4.68 -8.36 14.82
N ASN A 294 4.30 -8.86 16.00
CA ASN A 294 5.13 -9.72 16.84
C ASN A 294 4.72 -11.19 16.81
N ALA A 295 3.65 -11.54 16.10
CA ALA A 295 3.17 -12.91 16.01
C ALA A 295 4.27 -13.84 15.48
N LYS A 296 4.39 -15.03 16.09
CA LYS A 296 5.30 -16.07 15.64
C LYS A 296 4.51 -17.31 15.27
N PHE A 297 4.83 -17.86 14.12
CA PHE A 297 4.51 -19.26 13.84
C PHE A 297 5.55 -20.11 14.53
N GLY A 298 5.11 -21.02 15.42
CA GLY A 298 5.97 -22.09 15.92
C GLY A 298 6.59 -22.88 14.77
N LYS A 299 7.64 -23.67 15.05
CA LYS A 299 8.42 -24.37 14.02
C LYS A 299 7.57 -25.15 13.02
N ASP A 300 6.37 -25.61 13.42
CA ASP A 300 5.46 -26.41 12.59
C ASP A 300 3.95 -26.02 12.71
N PHE A 301 3.59 -24.72 12.62
CA PHE A 301 2.19 -24.24 12.50
C PHE A 301 1.28 -24.21 13.75
N LEU A 302 1.83 -24.02 14.96
CA LEU A 302 1.04 -23.57 16.11
C LEU A 302 1.33 -22.08 16.36
N ILE A 303 0.27 -21.26 16.41
CA ILE A 303 0.38 -19.81 16.61
C ILE A 303 0.69 -19.55 18.09
N ASP A 304 1.88 -19.03 18.37
CA ASP A 304 2.23 -18.57 19.70
C ASP A 304 1.93 -17.06 19.81
N ILE A 305 0.82 -16.75 20.51
CA ILE A 305 0.37 -15.38 20.79
C ILE A 305 0.96 -14.88 22.13
N SER A 306 1.74 -15.70 22.83
CA SER A 306 2.35 -15.31 24.09
C SER A 306 3.49 -14.31 23.83
N ASN A 307 3.38 -13.16 24.49
CA ASN A 307 4.14 -11.94 24.20
C ASN A 307 5.66 -12.16 24.20
N ALA A 308 6.29 -12.00 23.03
CA ALA A 308 7.71 -11.72 22.92
C ALA A 308 7.89 -10.30 22.37
N ARG A 309 8.00 -9.30 23.25
CA ARG A 309 8.52 -7.99 22.87
C ARG A 309 9.96 -8.21 22.37
N LYS A 310 10.19 -8.05 21.07
CA LYS A 310 11.57 -8.10 20.52
C LYS A 310 12.33 -6.90 21.07
N THR A 311 13.34 -7.14 21.87
CA THR A 311 14.39 -6.18 22.19
C THR A 311 15.72 -6.88 21.99
N PHE A 312 16.45 -6.52 20.94
CA PHE A 312 17.79 -7.03 20.69
C PHE A 312 18.80 -6.11 21.41
N LYS A 313 19.72 -6.67 22.19
CA LYS A 313 20.79 -5.91 22.86
C LYS A 313 22.12 -6.23 22.18
N SER A 314 22.84 -5.20 21.75
CA SER A 314 24.27 -5.26 21.46
C SER A 314 24.92 -3.97 21.97
N ASP A 315 26.24 -4.00 22.16
CA ASP A 315 27.04 -2.97 22.83
C ASP A 315 27.28 -1.69 22.00
N TYR A 316 26.62 -1.54 20.84
CA TYR A 316 26.69 -0.39 19.94
C TYR A 316 25.33 0.34 19.89
N PHE A 317 25.27 1.57 19.35
CA PHE A 317 24.00 2.30 19.14
C PHE A 317 23.11 1.52 18.15
N ASN A 318 22.29 0.61 18.68
CA ASN A 318 21.32 -0.14 17.91
C ASN A 318 20.00 0.62 17.88
N ILE A 319 19.55 0.95 16.68
CA ILE A 319 18.19 1.44 16.47
C ILE A 319 17.32 0.20 16.33
N ASN A 320 16.66 -0.18 17.42
CA ASN A 320 15.72 -1.29 17.44
C ASN A 320 14.31 -0.77 17.13
N PRO A 321 13.74 -1.10 15.97
CA PRO A 321 12.33 -0.81 15.73
C PRO A 321 11.50 -1.58 16.77
N ARG A 322 10.75 -0.84 17.58
CA ARG A 322 9.75 -1.43 18.47
C ARG A 322 8.54 -1.79 17.60
N TYR A 323 7.75 -2.78 18.00
CA TYR A 323 6.59 -3.22 17.23
C TYR A 323 5.34 -3.17 18.10
N ASP A 324 4.47 -2.20 17.81
CA ASP A 324 3.22 -2.04 18.55
C ASP A 324 2.09 -2.75 17.81
N LYS A 325 1.24 -3.43 18.56
CA LYS A 325 0.03 -4.06 18.03
C LYS A 325 -0.97 -2.97 17.68
N GLU A 326 -1.78 -3.20 16.66
CA GLU A 326 -2.81 -2.25 16.24
C GLU A 326 -4.16 -2.93 16.21
N ALA A 327 -5.15 -2.32 16.86
CA ALA A 327 -6.53 -2.78 16.86
C ALA A 327 -7.41 -1.65 16.33
N TYR A 328 -8.25 -1.92 15.33
CA TYR A 328 -9.13 -0.93 14.73
C TYR A 328 -10.59 -1.36 14.80
N ALA A 329 -11.46 -0.44 15.19
CA ALA A 329 -12.87 -0.46 14.84
C ALA A 329 -13.08 0.41 13.61
N HIS A 330 -13.92 -0.04 12.67
CA HIS A 330 -14.17 0.73 11.46
C HIS A 330 -15.62 0.58 10.97
N MET A 331 -16.10 1.59 10.26
CA MET A 331 -17.43 1.61 9.66
C MET A 331 -17.38 2.38 8.33
N SER A 332 -18.13 1.93 7.34
CA SER A 332 -18.34 2.62 6.08
C SER A 332 -19.79 2.53 5.62
N LEU A 333 -20.29 3.61 5.05
CA LEU A 333 -21.58 3.72 4.38
C LEU A 333 -21.32 4.25 2.97
N ASN A 334 -21.70 3.49 1.96
CA ASN A 334 -21.53 3.86 0.57
C ASN A 334 -22.90 3.92 -0.08
N TYR A 335 -23.28 5.09 -0.59
CA TYR A 335 -24.47 5.29 -1.38
C TYR A 335 -24.05 5.49 -2.83
N ASP A 336 -24.53 4.63 -3.73
CA ASP A 336 -24.24 4.72 -5.15
C ASP A 336 -25.55 4.71 -5.93
N LYS A 337 -26.00 5.91 -6.32
CA LYS A 337 -27.12 6.06 -7.24
C LYS A 337 -26.56 6.20 -8.64
N GLN A 338 -26.52 5.07 -9.34
CA GLN A 338 -25.94 4.93 -10.68
C GLN A 338 -26.25 6.15 -11.55
N LYS A 339 -25.18 6.76 -12.08
CA LYS A 339 -25.14 7.91 -13.01
C LYS A 339 -25.45 9.31 -12.44
N ASN A 340 -25.83 9.47 -11.17
CA ASN A 340 -26.09 10.81 -10.62
C ASN A 340 -25.02 11.23 -9.62
N TYR A 341 -24.83 10.46 -8.55
CA TYR A 341 -23.81 10.76 -7.54
C TYR A 341 -23.46 9.54 -6.70
N LYS A 342 -22.25 9.58 -6.14
CA LYS A 342 -21.74 8.64 -5.14
C LYS A 342 -21.42 9.42 -3.86
N LEU A 343 -21.81 8.85 -2.73
CA LEU A 343 -21.49 9.38 -1.41
C LEU A 343 -20.86 8.26 -0.58
N THR A 344 -19.77 8.56 0.11
CA THR A 344 -19.14 7.65 1.05
C THR A 344 -18.96 8.35 2.39
N LEU A 345 -19.24 7.64 3.48
CA LEU A 345 -18.96 8.08 4.84
C LEU A 345 -18.21 6.95 5.52
N ASN A 346 -17.07 7.27 6.11
CA ASN A 346 -16.14 6.31 6.68
C ASN A 346 -15.73 6.77 8.08
N TYR A 347 -15.52 5.81 8.97
CA TYR A 347 -14.97 6.04 10.29
C TYR A 347 -13.97 4.94 10.63
N ILE A 348 -12.85 5.32 11.24
CA ILE A 348 -11.86 4.40 11.82
C ILE A 348 -11.42 4.89 13.19
N HIS A 349 -11.27 3.96 14.11
CA HIS A 349 -10.84 4.23 15.47
C HIS A 349 -9.82 3.19 15.93
N LEU A 350 -8.64 3.66 16.33
CA LEU A 350 -7.57 2.88 16.93
C LEU A 350 -7.93 2.60 18.39
N LEU A 351 -8.08 1.33 18.73
CA LEU A 351 -8.39 0.83 20.07
C LEU A 351 -7.15 0.52 20.91
N SER A 352 -5.96 0.48 20.30
CA SER A 352 -4.71 0.17 20.98
C SER A 352 -3.94 1.43 21.39
N ASP A 353 -3.27 1.36 22.55
CA ASP A 353 -2.48 2.46 23.08
C ASP A 353 -1.12 2.56 22.37
N ASN A 354 -1.08 3.28 21.24
CA ASN A 354 0.14 3.54 20.50
C ASN A 354 0.61 4.98 20.78
N ILE A 355 1.70 5.10 21.54
CA ILE A 355 2.19 6.38 22.08
C ILE A 355 3.25 7.04 21.16
N ARG A 356 3.64 6.39 20.06
CA ARG A 356 4.77 6.89 19.23
C ARG A 356 4.43 8.14 18.45
N GLY A 357 5.41 9.02 18.40
CA GLY A 357 5.45 10.17 17.50
C GLY A 357 6.22 9.87 16.22
N ASN A 358 6.12 10.81 15.28
CA ASN A 358 6.72 10.75 13.94
C ASN A 358 8.21 11.13 13.90
N ASP A 359 8.96 10.99 14.99
CA ASP A 359 10.35 11.45 15.09
C ASP A 359 11.38 10.37 14.76
N ASP A 360 11.03 9.08 14.79
CA ASP A 360 11.92 7.97 14.39
C ASP A 360 11.72 7.57 12.92
N PHE A 361 12.80 7.57 12.12
CA PHE A 361 12.79 7.11 10.72
C PHE A 361 12.58 5.61 10.60
N PHE A 362 13.06 4.83 11.58
CA PHE A 362 13.04 3.37 11.54
C PHE A 362 11.77 2.78 12.16
N SER A 363 10.84 3.61 12.61
CA SER A 363 9.63 3.17 13.31
C SER A 363 8.37 3.76 12.66
N ASP A 364 7.44 2.89 12.29
CA ASP A 364 6.16 3.30 11.75
C ASP A 364 5.29 3.94 12.84
N THR A 365 4.75 5.12 12.55
CA THR A 365 3.73 5.79 13.37
C THR A 365 2.36 5.41 12.87
N VAL A 366 1.41 5.17 13.78
CA VAL A 366 0.02 4.89 13.40
C VAL A 366 -0.53 6.03 12.54
N LYS A 367 -1.08 5.68 11.37
CA LYS A 367 -1.59 6.65 10.40
C LYS A 367 -2.85 7.38 10.87
N TRP A 368 -3.78 6.67 11.50
CA TRP A 368 -5.10 7.18 11.90
C TRP A 368 -5.43 6.77 13.33
N LYS A 369 -5.87 7.72 14.16
CA LYS A 369 -6.31 7.42 15.53
C LYS A 369 -7.82 7.39 15.67
N SER A 370 -8.50 8.48 15.35
CA SER A 370 -9.96 8.54 15.44
C SER A 370 -10.45 9.47 14.35
N THR A 371 -10.75 8.89 13.19
CA THR A 371 -10.83 9.65 11.94
C THR A 371 -12.17 9.45 11.27
N PHE A 372 -12.82 10.56 10.91
CA PHE A 372 -13.95 10.58 10.00
C PHE A 372 -13.47 10.86 8.58
N GLY A 373 -14.04 10.15 7.62
CA GLY A 373 -13.79 10.31 6.20
C GLY A 373 -15.10 10.49 5.45
N GLY A 374 -15.12 11.34 4.44
CA GLY A 374 -16.30 11.54 3.60
C GLY A 374 -15.91 11.82 2.16
N GLY A 375 -16.48 11.08 1.22
CA GLY A 375 -16.29 11.26 -0.21
C GLY A 375 -17.60 11.60 -0.91
N PHE A 376 -17.56 12.50 -1.88
CA PHE A 376 -18.69 12.87 -2.72
C PHE A 376 -18.23 12.94 -4.16
N GLN A 377 -18.95 12.29 -5.07
CA GLN A 377 -18.75 12.41 -6.51
C GLN A 377 -20.08 12.70 -7.19
N TYR A 378 -20.13 13.73 -8.01
CA TYR A 378 -21.34 14.13 -8.74
C TYR A 378 -21.08 14.07 -10.24
N PHE A 379 -21.93 13.33 -10.95
CA PHE A 379 -21.88 13.19 -12.41
C PHE A 379 -22.90 14.16 -13.01
N PHE A 380 -22.42 15.22 -13.64
CA PHE A 380 -23.31 16.13 -14.36
C PHE A 380 -23.84 15.48 -15.65
N ASN A 381 -23.01 14.64 -16.28
CA ASN A 381 -23.32 13.78 -17.41
C ASN A 381 -22.22 12.71 -17.54
N ASP A 382 -22.29 11.89 -18.60
CA ASP A 382 -21.30 10.82 -18.86
C ASP A 382 -19.88 11.35 -19.14
N SER A 383 -19.73 12.64 -19.46
CA SER A 383 -18.47 13.28 -19.80
C SER A 383 -17.92 14.21 -18.72
N PHE A 384 -18.65 14.57 -17.68
CA PHE A 384 -18.20 15.56 -16.70
C PHE A 384 -18.63 15.22 -15.28
N ASP A 385 -17.65 15.13 -14.39
CA ASP A 385 -17.88 14.85 -12.98
C ASP A 385 -16.92 15.64 -12.09
N ILE A 386 -17.35 15.82 -10.84
CA ILE A 386 -16.54 16.40 -9.77
C ILE A 386 -16.48 15.41 -8.61
N ALA A 387 -15.32 15.31 -7.99
CA ALA A 387 -15.07 14.47 -6.83
C ALA A 387 -14.44 15.29 -5.69
N PHE A 388 -14.82 14.97 -4.46
CA PHE A 388 -14.31 15.57 -3.24
C PHE A 388 -14.14 14.47 -2.19
N ASP A 389 -13.03 14.47 -1.46
CA ASP A 389 -12.76 13.58 -0.34
C ASP A 389 -12.14 14.37 0.82
N LEU A 390 -12.65 14.15 2.02
CA LEU A 390 -12.20 14.78 3.26
C LEU A 390 -11.89 13.69 4.28
N LYS A 391 -10.71 13.75 4.91
CA LYS A 391 -10.35 12.92 6.06
C LYS A 391 -9.94 13.83 7.22
N TYR A 392 -10.60 13.67 8.37
CA TYR A 392 -10.35 14.47 9.56
C TYR A 392 -10.09 13.57 10.77
N ASP A 393 -8.85 13.58 11.28
CA ASP A 393 -8.46 12.88 12.51
C ASP A 393 -8.80 13.79 13.70
N ILE A 394 -9.75 13.37 14.53
CA ILE A 394 -10.30 14.17 15.63
C ILE A 394 -9.25 14.38 16.72
N GLU A 395 -8.46 13.34 17.03
CA GLU A 395 -7.53 13.37 18.16
C GLU A 395 -6.32 14.25 17.83
N ARG A 396 -5.78 14.11 16.61
CA ARG A 396 -4.61 14.86 16.15
C ARG A 396 -4.95 16.17 15.44
N LYS A 397 -6.22 16.37 15.09
CA LYS A 397 -6.74 17.49 14.28
C LYS A 397 -6.09 17.55 12.90
N ASP A 398 -5.68 16.39 12.37
CA ASP A 398 -5.18 16.29 11.01
C ASP A 398 -6.35 16.40 10.03
N ASN A 399 -6.12 17.07 8.91
CA ASN A 399 -7.12 17.29 7.88
C ASN A 399 -6.48 17.07 6.51
N ILE A 400 -7.05 16.17 5.71
CA ILE A 400 -6.69 15.94 4.33
C ILE A 400 -7.91 16.22 3.47
N VAL A 401 -7.74 17.09 2.49
CA VAL A 401 -8.77 17.42 1.49
C VAL A 401 -8.24 17.08 0.12
N LYS A 402 -9.03 16.35 -0.65
CA LYS A 402 -8.79 16.10 -2.07
C LYS A 402 -10.01 16.54 -2.87
N GLY A 403 -9.79 17.28 -3.95
CA GLY A 403 -10.82 17.63 -4.92
C GLY A 403 -10.32 17.35 -6.33
N GLU A 404 -11.18 16.88 -7.21
CA GLU A 404 -10.86 16.63 -8.61
C GLU A 404 -12.05 16.98 -9.50
N ILE A 405 -11.77 17.61 -10.64
CA ILE A 405 -12.72 17.85 -11.72
C ILE A 405 -12.26 17.02 -12.91
N THR A 406 -13.13 16.19 -13.46
CA THR A 406 -12.81 15.31 -14.58
C THR A 406 -13.72 15.59 -15.77
N TYR A 407 -13.15 15.61 -16.97
CA TYR A 407 -13.83 15.69 -18.24
C TYR A 407 -13.37 14.56 -19.19
N ASN A 408 -14.31 13.70 -19.60
CA ASN A 408 -14.09 12.58 -20.51
C ASN A 408 -14.69 12.89 -21.88
N TYR A 409 -13.83 13.18 -22.86
CA TYR A 409 -14.25 13.40 -24.24
C TYR A 409 -14.34 12.07 -24.99
N VAL A 410 -15.57 11.68 -25.33
CA VAL A 410 -15.90 10.47 -26.14
C VAL A 410 -15.27 9.19 -25.55
N ASN A 411 -15.13 9.11 -24.22
CA ASN A 411 -14.50 7.99 -23.51
C ASN A 411 -13.08 7.61 -24.01
N LYS A 412 -12.40 8.53 -24.71
CA LYS A 412 -11.06 8.31 -25.29
C LYS A 412 -10.02 9.27 -24.77
N ILE A 413 -10.44 10.44 -24.31
CA ILE A 413 -9.56 11.46 -23.74
C ILE A 413 -10.10 11.84 -22.37
N ARG A 414 -9.26 11.72 -21.34
CA ARG A 414 -9.55 12.15 -19.97
C ARG A 414 -8.74 13.41 -19.67
N LEU A 415 -9.42 14.47 -19.24
CA LEU A 415 -8.79 15.66 -18.68
C LEU A 415 -9.18 15.75 -17.21
N ALA A 416 -8.20 15.92 -16.33
CA ALA A 416 -8.48 16.14 -14.90
C ALA A 416 -7.70 17.33 -14.37
N LEU A 417 -8.31 18.07 -13.43
CA LEU A 417 -7.65 19.07 -12.61
C LEU A 417 -7.97 18.75 -11.16
N GLY A 418 -6.94 18.52 -10.35
CA GLY A 418 -7.11 18.13 -8.95
C GLY A 418 -6.25 18.93 -7.98
N LEU A 419 -6.70 18.93 -6.73
CA LEU A 419 -6.11 19.64 -5.61
C LEU A 419 -6.05 18.69 -4.42
N GLU A 420 -4.88 18.58 -3.79
CA GLU A 420 -4.64 17.85 -2.55
C GLU A 420 -4.05 18.82 -1.52
N VAL A 421 -4.70 18.96 -0.37
CA VAL A 421 -4.28 19.86 0.71
C VAL A 421 -4.23 19.07 2.01
N LEU A 422 -3.15 19.23 2.77
CA LEU A 422 -2.93 18.52 4.01
C LEU A 422 -2.51 19.47 5.14
N LYS A 423 -3.24 19.40 6.25
CA LYS A 423 -2.94 20.12 7.49
C LYS A 423 -2.75 19.11 8.61
N ALA A 424 -1.57 19.12 9.23
CA ALA A 424 -1.25 18.26 10.37
C ALA A 424 -0.60 19.10 11.49
N PRO A 425 -1.39 19.61 12.46
CA PRO A 425 -0.89 20.52 13.48
C PRO A 425 -0.09 19.82 14.59
N ASP A 426 -0.41 18.56 14.90
CA ASP A 426 0.34 17.77 15.86
C ASP A 426 1.66 17.29 15.24
N LYS A 427 2.79 17.63 15.87
CA LYS A 427 4.14 17.22 15.42
C LYS A 427 4.33 15.71 15.47
N ASN A 428 3.62 15.02 16.37
CA ASN A 428 3.70 13.58 16.55
C ASN A 428 2.75 12.82 15.62
N SER A 429 1.92 13.51 14.84
CA SER A 429 1.10 12.86 13.82
C SER A 429 1.95 12.24 12.71
N TYR A 430 1.52 11.08 12.20
CA TYR A 430 2.04 10.49 10.96
C TYR A 430 2.08 11.52 9.81
N TRP A 431 1.04 12.35 9.72
CA TRP A 431 0.87 13.33 8.64
C TRP A 431 1.75 14.57 8.78
N SER A 432 2.37 14.80 9.94
CA SER A 432 3.14 16.01 10.23
C SER A 432 4.34 16.20 9.31
N TYR A 433 4.97 15.09 8.88
CA TYR A 433 6.08 15.09 7.93
C TYR A 433 5.67 15.59 6.53
N TYR A 434 4.39 15.43 6.18
CA TYR A 434 3.84 15.69 4.85
C TYR A 434 3.06 17.00 4.74
N ARG A 435 3.00 17.81 5.81
CA ARG A 435 2.22 19.07 5.89
C ARG A 435 2.57 20.14 4.85
N THR A 436 3.65 19.94 4.13
CA THR A 436 4.15 20.84 3.09
C THR A 436 3.99 20.26 1.68
N SER A 437 3.21 19.19 1.53
CA SER A 437 3.01 18.45 0.28
C SER A 437 1.70 18.81 -0.44
N ASP A 438 1.16 19.99 -0.19
CA ASP A 438 -0.02 20.51 -0.91
C ASP A 438 0.25 20.58 -2.41
N THR A 439 -0.70 20.10 -3.22
CA THR A 439 -0.49 19.82 -4.64
C THR A 439 -1.68 20.26 -5.47
N LEU A 440 -1.41 21.00 -6.54
CA LEU A 440 -2.33 21.19 -7.66
C LEU A 440 -1.80 20.37 -8.82
N TYR A 441 -2.64 19.54 -9.45
CA TYR A 441 -2.23 18.70 -10.57
C TYR A 441 -3.22 18.77 -11.73
N SER A 442 -2.72 18.57 -12.94
CA SER A 442 -3.49 18.44 -14.16
C SER A 442 -3.07 17.17 -14.90
N THR A 443 -4.04 16.42 -15.39
CA THR A 443 -3.83 15.11 -16.01
C THR A 443 -4.48 15.08 -17.39
N LEU A 444 -3.79 14.53 -18.37
CA LEU A 444 -4.27 14.21 -19.71
C LEU A 444 -4.08 12.71 -19.96
N GLY A 445 -5.18 11.97 -20.04
CA GLY A 445 -5.21 10.54 -20.32
C GLY A 445 -5.75 10.24 -21.71
N PHE A 446 -5.19 9.25 -22.39
CA PHE A 446 -5.70 8.67 -23.64
C PHE A 446 -6.06 7.20 -23.40
N ILE A 447 -7.32 6.83 -23.61
CA ILE A 447 -7.88 5.51 -23.34
C ILE A 447 -8.04 4.75 -24.66
N PHE A 448 -7.55 3.51 -24.71
CA PHE A 448 -7.52 2.64 -25.89
C PHE A 448 -8.22 1.31 -25.63
#